data_AF-A0A967GLY8-F1
#
_entry.id   AF-A0A967GLY8-F1
#
_cell.length_a   1.000
_cell.length_b   1.000
_cell.length_c   1.000
_cell.angle_alpha   90.00
_cell.angle_beta   90.00
_cell.angle_gamma   90.00
#
_symmetry.space_group_name_H-M   'P 1'
#
loop_
_entity.id
_entity.type
_entity.pdbx_description
1 polymer ?
#
loop_
_entity_poly.entity_id
_entity_poly.type
_entity_poly.pdbx_seq_one_letter_code
_entity_poly.pdbx_strand_id
1 'polypeptide(L)' 'VELPEEVTIDSYAFATANDAPERDPITWSFQGSGDGVNWTTLDVRNNHPTTTERSTLEGPFAFKSPLSHDQ' A
#
# COMPACT_ATOMS: atom_id res chain seq x y z
N VAL A 1 -6.59 7.49 -1.56
CA VAL A 1 -6.29 8.60 -0.63
C VAL A 1 -5.81 9.74 -1.49
N GLU A 2 -6.38 10.93 -1.34
CA GLU A 2 -5.90 12.14 -1.99
C GLU A 2 -5.12 12.95 -0.95
N LEU A 3 -3.99 13.51 -1.36
CA LEU A 3 -3.11 14.28 -0.48
C LEU A 3 -3.19 15.75 -0.88
N PRO A 4 -3.03 16.69 0.07
CA PRO A 4 -3.20 18.12 -0.20
C PRO A 4 -2.12 18.68 -1.15
N GLU A 5 -1.01 17.98 -1.32
CA GLU A 5 0.08 18.30 -2.24
C GLU A 5 0.80 17.02 -2.70
N GLU A 6 1.66 17.14 -3.71
CA GLU A 6 2.50 16.04 -4.18
C GLU A 6 3.56 15.70 -3.12
N VAL A 7 3.71 14.40 -2.83
CA VAL A 7 4.67 13.91 -1.84
C VAL A 7 5.43 12.71 -2.36
N THR A 8 6.66 12.56 -1.87
CA THR A 8 7.43 11.32 -2.02
C THR A 8 6.97 10.30 -0.99
N ILE A 9 6.71 9.06 -1.43
CA ILE A 9 6.28 7.96 -0.57
C ILE A 9 7.33 6.84 -0.55
N ASP A 10 7.76 6.43 0.65
CA ASP A 10 8.78 5.39 0.82
C ASP A 10 8.16 4.00 1.00
N SER A 11 7.05 3.92 1.74
CA SER A 11 6.44 2.66 2.13
C SER A 11 4.97 2.81 2.52
N TYR A 12 4.29 1.68 2.68
CA TYR A 12 2.93 1.60 3.21
C TYR A 12 2.80 0.44 4.21
N ALA A 13 1.80 0.50 5.07
CA ALA A 13 1.43 -0.57 6.00
C ALA A 13 -0.10 -0.62 6.13
N PHE A 14 -0.62 -1.75 6.57
CA PHE A 14 -2.04 -1.87 6.97
C PHE A 14 -2.13 -2.58 8.31
N ALA A 15 -3.26 -2.47 9.01
CA ALA A 15 -3.51 -3.22 10.23
C ALA A 15 -4.64 -4.23 10.00
N THR A 16 -4.50 -5.43 10.57
CA THR A 16 -5.61 -6.39 10.60
C THR A 16 -6.77 -5.82 11.41
N ALA A 17 -7.99 -6.07 10.96
CA ALA A 17 -9.19 -5.59 11.64
C ALA A 17 -9.41 -6.30 13.00
N ASN A 18 -10.51 -6.01 13.68
CA ASN A 18 -10.84 -6.61 14.98
C ASN A 18 -11.86 -7.75 14.91
N ASP A 19 -12.49 -8.00 13.76
CA ASP A 19 -13.73 -8.79 13.69
C ASP A 19 -13.64 -10.09 12.87
N ALA A 20 -12.99 -10.08 11.69
CA ALA A 20 -12.83 -11.28 10.84
C ALA A 20 -11.46 -11.37 10.12
N PRO A 21 -10.60 -12.38 10.38
CA PRO A 21 -9.29 -12.55 9.71
C PRO A 21 -9.39 -12.80 8.20
N GLU A 22 -10.45 -13.46 7.75
CA GLU A 22 -10.67 -13.82 6.35
C GLU A 22 -10.90 -12.62 5.42
N ARG A 23 -11.10 -11.43 5.99
CA ARG A 23 -11.26 -10.17 5.25
C ARG A 23 -9.98 -9.34 5.20
N ASP A 24 -8.95 -9.74 5.95
CA ASP A 24 -7.67 -9.04 5.93
C ASP A 24 -7.01 -9.24 4.54
N PRO A 25 -6.36 -8.20 3.98
CA PRO A 25 -5.81 -8.28 2.63
C PRO A 25 -4.77 -9.40 2.48
N ILE A 26 -4.92 -10.26 1.47
CA ILE A 26 -3.90 -11.24 1.06
C ILE A 26 -3.39 -11.01 -0.37
N THR A 27 -4.15 -10.26 -1.17
CA THR A 27 -3.78 -9.87 -2.54
C THR A 27 -4.22 -8.44 -2.77
N TRP A 28 -3.31 -7.58 -3.23
CA TRP A 28 -3.59 -6.16 -3.48
C TRP A 28 -2.59 -5.53 -4.46
N SER A 29 -2.98 -4.41 -5.05
CA SER A 29 -2.09 -3.50 -5.76
C SER A 29 -2.12 -2.11 -5.12
N PHE A 30 -0.95 -1.49 -5.01
CA PHE A 30 -0.82 -0.09 -4.59
C PHE A 30 -0.49 0.76 -5.82
N GLN A 31 -1.27 1.81 -6.05
CA GLN A 31 -1.08 2.72 -7.18
C GLN A 31 -0.99 4.16 -6.69
N GLY A 32 -0.15 4.95 -7.34
CA GLY A 32 0.01 6.37 -7.11
C GLY A 32 -0.21 7.18 -8.38
N SER A 33 -0.64 8.43 -8.21
CA SER A 33 -0.86 9.38 -9.29
C SER A 33 -0.52 10.79 -8.79
N GLY A 34 0.20 11.56 -9.59
CA GLY A 34 0.47 12.97 -9.31
C GLY A 34 -0.61 13.92 -9.84
N ASP A 35 -1.49 13.46 -10.73
CA ASP A 35 -2.52 14.26 -11.39
C ASP A 35 -3.95 13.77 -11.14
N GLY A 36 -4.12 12.67 -10.40
CA GLY A 36 -5.41 12.00 -10.15
C GLY A 36 -6.01 11.28 -11.36
N VAL A 37 -5.38 11.36 -12.53
CA VAL A 37 -5.89 10.84 -13.81
C VAL A 37 -5.06 9.65 -14.29
N ASN A 38 -3.74 9.80 -14.29
CA ASN A 38 -2.79 8.77 -14.71
C ASN A 38 -2.23 8.07 -13.48
N TRP A 39 -2.50 6.77 -13.37
CA TRP A 39 -2.11 5.95 -12.22
C TRP A 39 -0.98 5.01 -12.60
N THR A 40 0.05 4.98 -11.75
CA THR A 40 1.16 4.03 -11.87
C THR A 40 1.09 3.01 -10.74
N THR A 41 1.26 1.74 -11.08
CA THR A 41 1.37 0.67 -10.07
C THR A 41 2.75 0.70 -9.41
N LEU A 42 2.77 0.84 -8.09
CA LEU A 42 3.98 0.95 -7.26
C LEU A 42 4.30 -0.35 -6.52
N ASP A 43 3.29 -1.16 -6.19
CA ASP A 43 3.47 -2.49 -5.63
C ASP A 43 2.32 -3.41 -6.06
N VAL A 44 2.61 -4.70 -6.20
CA VAL A 44 1.62 -5.77 -6.39
C VAL A 44 2.02 -6.93 -5.51
N ARG A 45 1.10 -7.38 -4.67
CA ARG A 45 1.28 -8.53 -3.80
C ARG A 45 0.16 -9.52 -4.01
N ASN A 46 0.53 -10.78 -4.13
CA ASN A 46 -0.38 -11.90 -4.32
C ASN A 46 -0.09 -12.95 -3.25
N ASN A 47 -1.14 -13.50 -2.63
CA ASN A 47 -1.04 -14.54 -1.60
C ASN A 47 -0.07 -14.19 -0.45
N HIS A 48 -0.08 -12.94 0.02
CA HIS A 48 0.69 -12.53 1.18
C HIS A 48 0.20 -13.31 2.43
N PRO A 49 1.11 -13.85 3.25
CA PRO A 49 0.75 -14.60 4.46
C PRO A 49 0.39 -13.65 5.62
N THR A 50 -0.67 -12.88 5.45
CA THR A 50 -1.20 -11.98 6.49
C THR A 50 -1.55 -12.77 7.75
N THR A 51 -1.16 -12.25 8.92
CA THR A 51 -1.41 -12.90 10.21
C THR A 51 -2.90 -13.04 10.51
N THR A 52 -3.24 -14.02 11.35
CA THR A 52 -4.59 -14.14 11.93
C THR A 52 -4.72 -13.44 13.28
N GLU A 53 -3.64 -12.86 13.80
CA GLU A 53 -3.68 -11.93 14.94
C GLU A 53 -4.45 -10.65 14.57
N ARG A 54 -5.15 -10.07 15.55
CA ARG A 54 -6.05 -8.93 15.32
C ARG A 54 -5.45 -7.63 15.83
N SER A 55 -5.80 -6.53 15.18
CA SER A 55 -5.23 -5.20 15.49
C SER A 55 -3.70 -5.18 15.38
N THR A 56 -3.15 -5.98 14.46
CA THR A 56 -1.72 -6.14 14.23
C THR A 56 -1.32 -5.38 12.98
N LEU A 57 -0.21 -4.63 13.05
CA LEU A 57 0.34 -3.90 11.91
C LEU A 57 1.15 -4.83 11.01
N GLU A 58 0.82 -4.86 9.72
CA GLU A 58 1.51 -5.57 8.65
C GLU A 58 2.29 -4.57 7.79
N GLY A 59 3.61 -4.79 7.69
CA GLY A 59 4.56 -3.87 7.06
C GLY A 59 5.53 -3.22 8.06
N PRO A 60 6.21 -2.11 7.70
CA PRO A 60 6.07 -1.38 6.44
C PRO A 60 6.59 -2.17 5.23
N PHE A 61 5.90 -2.00 4.11
CA PHE A 61 6.25 -2.52 2.81
C PHE A 61 6.87 -1.38 1.99
N ALA A 62 8.19 -1.44 1.79
CA ALA A 62 8.88 -0.46 0.95
C ALA A 62 8.41 -0.56 -0.50
N PHE A 63 8.16 0.58 -1.13
CA PHE A 63 8.00 0.62 -2.58
C PHE A 63 9.35 0.29 -3.24
N LYS A 64 9.30 -0.47 -4.34
CA LYS A 64 10.52 -0.66 -5.14
C LYS A 64 10.81 0.66 -5.82
N SER A 65 11.87 1.34 -5.35
CA SER A 65 12.45 2.61 -5.80
C SER A 65 11.52 3.53 -6.60
N PRO A 66 11.18 4.72 -6.08
CA PRO A 66 10.08 5.52 -6.61
C PRO A 66 10.33 5.92 -8.06
N LEU A 67 9.22 6.16 -8.75
CA LEU A 67 9.17 7.08 -9.88
C LEU A 67 9.98 8.33 -9.52
N SER A 68 11.21 8.42 -10.01
CA SER A 68 11.94 9.68 -10.02
C SER A 68 11.19 10.56 -11.01
N HIS A 69 10.40 11.51 -10.52
CA HIS A 69 10.06 12.68 -11.30
C HIS A 69 11.30 13.60 -11.29
N ASP A 70 12.38 13.17 -11.96
CA ASP A 70 13.45 14.08 -12.33
C ASP A 70 12.87 15.02 -13.39
N GLN A 71 12.55 16.25 -12.96
CA GLN A 71 12.48 17.44 -13.82
C GLN A 71 13.88 17.98 -14.05
#